data_AF-A0A5B8NVS8-F1
#
_entry.id   AF-A0A5B8NVS8-F1
#
_cell.length_a   1.000
_cell.length_b   1.000
_cell.length_c   1.000
_cell.angle_alpha   90.00
_cell.angle_beta   90.00
_cell.angle_gamma   90.00
#
_symmetry.space_group_name_H-M   'P 1'
#
loop_
_entity.id
_entity.type
_entity.pdbx_description
1 polymer ?
#
loop_
_entity_poly.entity_id
_entity_poly.type
_entity_poly.pdbx_seq_one_letter_code
_entity_poly.pdbx_strand_id
1 'polypeptide(L)' 'MKFTHITGLIRRTWHGLGEMMGEHDYHKYVAHMRAHHPEQPIPSEKQYWQRRWQEQQRNPGSRCC' A
#
# COMPACT_ATOMS: atom_id res chain seq x y z
N MET A 1 16.91 -27.32 20.90
CA MET A 1 16.20 -26.02 21.01
C MET A 1 16.75 -25.07 19.94
N LYS A 2 16.29 -25.13 18.69
CA LYS A 2 16.85 -24.39 17.53
C LYS A 2 15.75 -23.77 16.62
N PHE A 3 14.63 -23.32 17.20
CA PHE A 3 13.51 -22.76 16.41
C PHE A 3 13.39 -21.23 16.53
N THR A 4 14.13 -20.60 17.44
CA THR A 4 13.99 -19.17 17.76
C THR A 4 14.71 -18.22 16.78
N HIS A 5 15.65 -18.71 15.96
CA HIS A 5 16.39 -17.88 15.01
C HIS A 5 15.73 -17.75 13.63
N ILE A 6 14.87 -18.70 13.26
CA ILE A 6 14.26 -18.75 11.92
C ILE A 6 13.11 -17.73 11.82
N THR A 7 12.38 -17.48 12.90
CA THR A 7 11.27 -16.51 12.96
C THR A 7 11.73 -15.06 12.78
N GLY A 8 12.90 -14.70 13.31
CA GLY A 8 13.44 -13.35 13.20
C GLY A 8 13.82 -12.98 11.76
N LEU A 9 14.39 -13.93 11.02
CA LEU A 9 14.75 -13.76 9.61
C LEU A 9 13.51 -13.72 8.72
N ILE A 10 12.55 -14.62 8.94
CA ILE A 10 11.26 -14.63 8.21
C ILE A 10 10.51 -13.31 8.40
N ARG A 11 10.45 -12.78 9.63
CA ARG A 11 9.74 -11.51 9.90
C ARG A 11 10.39 -10.34 9.17
N ARG A 12 11.73 -10.31 9.10
CA ARG A 12 12.47 -9.21 8.46
C ARG A 12 12.40 -9.28 6.94
N THR A 13 12.50 -10.48 6.36
CA THR A 13 12.32 -10.67 4.93
C THR A 13 10.87 -10.44 4.52
N TRP A 14 9.88 -10.86 5.31
CA TRP A 14 8.46 -10.55 5.07
C TRP A 14 8.16 -9.05 5.11
N HIS A 15 8.71 -8.32 6.09
CA HIS A 15 8.57 -6.86 6.16
C HIS A 15 9.20 -6.17 4.94
N GLY A 16 10.40 -6.58 4.54
CA GLY A 16 11.07 -6.03 3.35
C GLY A 16 10.35 -6.39 2.04
N LEU A 17 9.81 -7.61 1.94
CA LEU A 17 9.01 -8.04 0.79
C LEU A 17 7.69 -7.28 0.70
N GLY A 18 7.02 -6.98 1.81
CA GLY A 18 5.84 -6.12 1.82
C GLY A 18 6.14 -4.69 1.35
N GLU A 19 7.33 -4.16 1.65
CA GLU A 19 7.77 -2.85 1.14
C GLU A 19 8.06 -2.86 -0.36
N MET A 20 8.61 -3.97 -0.88
CA MET A 20 8.99 -4.15 -2.29
C MET A 20 7.84 -4.58 -3.22
N MET A 21 6.90 -5.42 -2.76
CA MET A 21 5.80 -5.95 -3.59
C MET A 21 4.63 -4.97 -3.80
N GLY A 22 4.73 -3.73 -3.30
CA GLY A 22 3.66 -2.74 -3.46
C GLY A 22 2.42 -3.02 -2.59
N GLU A 23 2.49 -4.01 -1.69
CA GLU A 23 1.46 -4.33 -0.70
C GLU A 23 1.14 -3.13 0.22
N HIS A 24 2.09 -2.20 0.33
CA HIS A 24 1.95 -0.97 1.12
C HIS A 24 1.53 0.26 0.31
N ASP A 25 0.90 0.14 -0.87
CA ASP A 25 0.40 1.33 -1.60
C ASP A 25 -0.54 2.18 -0.72
N TYR A 26 -1.50 1.53 -0.05
CA TYR A 26 -2.39 2.22 0.89
C TYR A 26 -1.62 2.79 2.09
N HIS A 27 -0.67 2.04 2.65
CA HIS A 27 0.13 2.51 3.78
C HIS A 27 1.04 3.70 3.43
N LYS A 28 1.64 3.72 2.24
CA LYS A 28 2.39 4.85 1.70
C LYS A 28 1.48 6.06 1.53
N TYR A 29 0.28 5.85 1.00
CA TYR A 29 -0.74 6.91 0.91
C TYR A 29 -1.14 7.45 2.29
N VAL A 30 -1.37 6.59 3.29
CA VAL A 30 -1.66 7.00 4.67
C VAL A 30 -0.48 7.78 5.28
N ALA A 31 0.75 7.32 5.11
CA ALA A 31 1.93 8.01 5.60
C ALA A 31 2.11 9.38 4.96
N HIS A 32 1.91 9.47 3.64
CA HIS A 32 1.92 10.73 2.89
C HIS A 32 0.81 11.68 3.38
N MET A 33 -0.42 11.20 3.53
CA MET A 33 -1.54 11.99 4.03
C MET A 33 -1.27 12.49 5.46
N ARG A 34 -0.71 11.65 6.34
CA ARG A 34 -0.35 12.10 7.70
C ARG A 34 0.78 13.13 7.70
N ALA A 35 1.73 13.04 6.77
CA ALA A 35 2.86 13.95 6.69
C ALA A 35 2.48 15.31 6.08
N HIS A 36 1.64 15.32 5.04
CA HIS A 36 1.31 16.52 4.26
C HIS A 36 -0.09 17.10 4.56
N HIS A 37 -1.02 16.27 5.03
CA HIS A 37 -2.43 16.63 5.23
C HIS A 37 -2.98 16.04 6.54
N PRO A 38 -2.40 16.38 7.70
CA PRO A 38 -2.81 15.80 8.99
C PRO A 38 -4.26 16.13 9.39
N GLU A 39 -4.83 17.20 8.83
CA GLU A 39 -6.22 17.63 9.05
C GLU A 39 -7.25 16.95 8.16
N GLN A 40 -6.82 16.22 7.11
CA GLN A 40 -7.74 15.54 6.21
C GLN A 40 -8.06 14.12 6.69
N PRO A 41 -9.33 13.69 6.62
CA PRO A 41 -9.71 12.33 6.97
C PRO A 41 -9.11 11.34 5.96
N ILE A 42 -8.39 10.34 6.47
CA ILE A 42 -7.80 9.31 5.65
C ILE A 42 -8.90 8.31 5.27
N PRO A 43 -9.17 8.08 3.97
CA PRO A 43 -10.12 7.07 3.51
C PRO A 43 -9.75 5.68 4.03
N SER A 44 -10.74 4.81 4.18
CA SER A 44 -10.45 3.38 4.36
C SER A 44 -9.75 2.78 3.13
N GLU A 45 -9.03 1.69 3.32
CA GLU A 45 -8.32 0.98 2.25
C GLU A 45 -9.24 0.62 1.07
N LYS A 46 -10.45 0.12 1.36
CA LYS A 46 -11.45 -0.21 0.33
C LYS A 46 -11.83 1.02 -0.50
N GLN A 47 -12.03 2.17 0.15
CA GLN A 47 -12.37 3.42 -0.54
C GLN A 47 -11.20 3.96 -1.38
N TYR A 48 -9.96 3.78 -0.91
CA TYR A 48 -8.78 4.10 -1.68
C TYR A 48 -8.73 3.29 -2.99
N TRP A 49 -8.87 1.97 -2.90
CA TRP A 49 -8.87 1.09 -4.08
C TRP A 49 -10.04 1.36 -5.01
N GLN A 50 -11.24 1.58 -4.46
CA GLN A 50 -12.41 1.93 -5.26
C GLN A 50 -12.20 3.21 -6.07
N ARG A 51 -11.65 4.27 -5.45
CA ARG A 51 -11.32 5.51 -6.16
C ARG A 51 -10.26 5.29 -7.23
N ARG A 52 -9.19 4.55 -6.92
CA ARG A 52 -8.15 4.21 -7.89
C ARG A 52 -8.70 3.46 -9.11
N TRP A 53 -9.64 2.52 -8.91
CA TRP A 53 -10.29 1.82 -10.01
C TRP A 53 -11.28 2.71 -10.77
N GLN A 54 -12.00 3.61 -10.09
CA GLN A 54 -12.87 4.57 -10.76
C GLN A 54 -12.06 5.56 -11.62
N GLU A 55 -10.92 6.04 -11.14
CA GLU A 55 -10.00 6.90 -11.90
C GLU A 55 -9.46 6.17 -13.13
N GLN A 56 -9.08 4.91 -12.99
CA GLN A 56 -8.66 4.06 -14.11
C GLN A 56 -9.79 3.80 -15.11
N GLN A 57 -11.03 3.59 -14.65
CA GLN A 57 -12.18 3.40 -15.53
C GLN A 57 -12.62 4.71 -16.21
N ARG A 58 -12.49 5.85 -15.53
CA ARG A 58 -12.90 7.17 -16.03
C ARG A 58 -11.94 7.71 -17.09
N ASN A 59 -10.68 7.26 -17.09
CA ASN A 59 -9.70 7.59 -18.12
C ASN A 59 -9.32 6.35 -18.95
N PRO A 60 -10.22 5.82 -19.79
CA PRO A 60 -9.88 4.72 -20.70
C PRO A 60 -8.89 5.15 -21.81
N GLY A 61 -8.63 6.46 -21.96
CA GLY A 61 -7.86 7.07 -23.05
C GLY A 61 -6.35 6.76 -23.11
N SER A 62 -5.81 5.94 -22.20
CA SER A 62 -4.47 5.36 -22.37
C SER A 62 -4.49 3.96 -22.99
N ARG A 63 -5.67 3.41 -23.29
CA ARG A 63 -5.80 2.24 -24.19
C ARG A 63 -5.64 2.76 -25.61
N CYS A 64 -4.38 2.82 -26.03
CA CYS A 64 -3.97 3.06 -27.40
C CYS A 64 -4.83 2.21 -28.36
N CYS A 65 -5.57 2.87 -29.25
CA CYS A 65 -5.76 2.39 -30.60
C CYS A 65 -4.48 2.72 -31.39
#